data_AF-A0A836U4A2-F1
#
_entry.id   AF-A0A836U4A2-F1
#
_cell.length_a   1.000
_cell.length_b   1.000
_cell.length_c   1.000
_cell.angle_alpha   90.00
_cell.angle_beta   90.00
_cell.angle_gamma   90.00
#
_symmetry.space_group_name_H-M   'P 1'
#
loop_
_entity.id
_entity.type
_entity.pdbx_description
1 polymer ?
#
loop_
_entity_poly.entity_id
_entity_poly.type
_entity_poly.pdbx_seq_one_letter_code
_entity_poly.pdbx_strand_id
1 'polypeptide(L)'
;MKEDAVKDATRLTDIHWVVLQEIHANLALLLTASFTRKFDEVVEVDINDVQKTAYADFITRLSNPSFSYQFLLKPTHGGVILNFSNSL
;
A
#
# COMPACT_ATOMS: atom_id res chain seq x y z
N MET A 1 -29.79 -14.79 13.20
CA MET A 1 -28.54 -15.51 13.55
C MET A 1 -27.52 -15.59 12.42
N LYS A 2 -27.84 -16.00 11.18
CA LYS A 2 -26.86 -15.92 10.07
C LYS A 2 -26.73 -14.52 9.48
N GLU A 3 -27.81 -13.74 9.46
CA GLU A 3 -27.85 -12.41 8.86
C GLU A 3 -27.10 -11.35 9.68
N ASP A 4 -27.17 -11.45 11.02
CA ASP A 4 -26.46 -10.56 11.94
C ASP A 4 -24.94 -10.73 11.83
N ALA A 5 -24.48 -11.99 11.73
CA ALA A 5 -23.06 -12.30 11.59
C ALA A 5 -22.46 -11.85 10.24
N VAL A 6 -23.26 -11.86 9.17
CA VAL A 6 -22.83 -11.38 7.84
C VAL A 6 -22.71 -9.85 7.85
N LYS A 7 -23.65 -9.16 8.49
CA LYS A 7 -23.63 -7.70 8.62
C LYS A 7 -22.42 -7.22 9.44
N ASP A 8 -22.10 -7.93 10.51
CA ASP A 8 -20.91 -7.64 11.34
C ASP A 8 -19.61 -7.92 10.58
N ALA A 9 -19.55 -8.98 9.76
CA ALA A 9 -18.38 -9.29 8.94
C ALA A 9 -18.11 -8.22 7.86
N THR A 10 -19.15 -7.75 7.17
CA THR A 10 -19.03 -6.66 6.19
C THR A 10 -18.54 -5.36 6.87
N ARG A 11 -19.08 -5.05 8.04
CA ARG A 11 -18.64 -3.88 8.83
C ARG A 11 -17.17 -3.98 9.24
N LEU A 12 -16.71 -5.17 9.62
CA LEU A 12 -15.30 -5.39 9.97
C LEU A 12 -14.38 -5.20 8.75
N THR A 13 -14.79 -5.69 7.58
CA THR A 13 -14.02 -5.46 6.35
C THR A 13 -13.92 -3.98 6.01
N ASP A 14 -15.00 -3.21 6.18
CA ASP A 14 -15.01 -1.77 5.92
C ASP A 14 -14.05 -1.03 6.87
N ILE A 15 -14.04 -1.40 8.16
CA ILE A 15 -13.10 -0.85 9.15
C ILE A 15 -11.65 -1.16 8.77
N HIS A 16 -11.35 -2.39 8.33
CA HIS A 16 -9.99 -2.75 7.91
C HIS A 16 -9.49 -1.90 6.74
N TRP A 17 -10.37 -1.54 5.79
CA TRP A 17 -10.01 -0.66 4.69
C TRP A 17 -9.68 0.75 5.14
N VAL A 18 -10.48 1.32 6.06
CA VAL A 18 -10.22 2.64 6.65
C VAL A 18 -8.87 2.63 7.38
N VAL A 19 -8.61 1.60 8.18
CA VAL A 19 -7.34 1.47 8.91
C VAL A 19 -6.15 1.35 7.94
N LEU A 20 -6.30 0.60 6.85
CA LEU A 20 -5.24 0.49 5.84
C LEU A 20 -4.96 1.85 5.19
N GLN A 21 -5.98 2.63 4.84
CA GLN A 21 -5.79 3.98 4.27
C GLN A 21 -5.05 4.89 5.24
N GLU A 22 -5.42 4.88 6.53
CA GLU A 22 -4.77 5.71 7.55
C GLU A 22 -3.31 5.29 7.81
N ILE A 23 -3.01 3.99 7.83
CA ILE A 23 -1.64 3.49 7.97
C ILE A 23 -0.78 3.96 6.80
N HIS A 24 -1.30 3.88 5.57
CA HIS A 24 -0.57 4.36 4.42
C HIS A 24 -0.42 5.89 4.48
N ALA A 25 -1.42 6.65 4.96
CA ALA A 25 -1.35 8.12 5.08
C ALA A 25 -0.18 8.54 5.97
N ASN A 26 -0.04 7.86 7.10
CA ASN A 26 1.10 8.07 7.99
C ASN A 26 2.42 7.65 7.35
N LEU A 27 2.45 6.57 6.57
CA LEU A 27 3.65 6.16 5.82
C LEU A 27 4.05 7.24 4.80
N ALA A 28 3.11 7.83 4.06
CA ALA A 28 3.37 8.87 3.09
C ALA A 28 4.04 10.10 3.74
N LEU A 29 3.54 10.55 4.89
CA LEU A 29 4.15 11.63 5.67
C LEU A 29 5.61 11.31 6.08
N LEU A 30 5.87 10.08 6.52
CA LEU A 30 7.22 9.65 6.90
C LEU A 30 8.15 9.53 5.68
N LEU A 31 7.62 9.11 4.53
CA LEU A 31 8.37 9.02 3.27
C LEU A 31 8.72 10.42 2.76
N THR A 32 7.78 11.36 2.77
CA THR A 32 8.03 12.78 2.45
C THR A 32 9.20 13.33 3.25
N ALA A 33 9.18 13.18 4.58
CA ALA A 33 10.26 13.67 5.44
C ALA A 33 11.60 12.96 5.16
N SER A 34 11.57 11.66 4.91
CA SER A 34 12.77 10.85 4.65
C SER A 34 13.40 11.15 3.29
N PHE A 35 12.57 11.27 2.24
CA PHE A 35 13.02 11.56 0.88
C PHE A 35 13.48 12.99 0.76
N THR A 36 12.76 13.96 1.34
CA THR A 36 13.21 15.36 1.36
C THR A 36 14.61 15.48 1.94
N ARG A 37 14.87 14.81 3.07
CA ARG A 37 16.20 14.78 3.69
C ARG A 37 17.24 14.02 2.86
N LYS A 38 16.84 12.96 2.15
CA LYS A 38 17.77 12.10 1.42
C LYS A 38 18.22 12.70 0.09
N PHE A 39 17.32 13.42 -0.58
CA PHE A 39 17.55 13.99 -1.91
C PHE A 39 17.94 15.48 -1.88
N ASP A 40 17.88 16.11 -0.71
CA ASP A 40 18.17 17.56 -0.54
C ASP A 40 17.26 18.43 -1.43
N GLU A 41 16.04 17.95 -1.69
CA GLU A 41 15.00 18.57 -2.51
C GLU A 41 13.64 18.38 -1.82
N VAL A 42 12.70 19.31 -2.02
CA VAL A 42 11.36 19.19 -1.44
C VAL A 42 10.58 18.10 -2.19
N VAL A 43 10.35 16.96 -1.52
CA VAL A 43 9.60 15.83 -2.08
C VAL A 43 8.26 15.69 -1.36
N GLU A 44 7.16 15.79 -2.10
CA GLU A 44 5.81 15.54 -1.62
C GLU A 44 5.35 14.14 -2.02
N VAL A 45 4.86 13.36 -1.05
CA VAL A 45 4.35 12.01 -1.25
C VAL A 45 2.90 11.96 -0.77
N ASP A 46 2.01 11.62 -1.69
CA ASP A 46 0.58 11.44 -1.46
C ASP A 46 0.11 10.03 -1.79
N ILE A 47 -1.01 9.64 -1.19
CA ILE A 47 -1.68 8.38 -1.52
C ILE A 47 -2.77 8.66 -2.52
N ASN A 48 -2.67 7.99 -3.66
CA ASN A 48 -3.71 8.05 -4.68
C ASN A 48 -4.88 7.11 -4.34
N ASP A 49 -4.59 5.83 -4.09
CA ASP A 49 -5.63 4.82 -3.88
C ASP A 49 -5.13 3.61 -3.09
N VAL A 50 -6.02 2.98 -2.32
CA VAL A 50 -5.80 1.70 -1.62
C VAL A 50 -6.94 0.75 -2.02
N GLN A 51 -6.61 -0.20 -2.89
CA GLN A 51 -7.60 -1.13 -3.46
C GLN A 51 -7.15 -2.58 -3.41
N LYS A 52 -8.14 -3.49 -3.40
CA LYS A 52 -7.91 -4.91 -3.59
C LYS A 52 -7.78 -5.22 -5.09
N THR A 53 -6.69 -5.88 -5.48
CA THR A 53 -6.49 -6.33 -6.85
C THR A 53 -5.99 -7.77 -6.90
N ALA A 54 -6.23 -8.47 -8.01
CA ALA A 54 -5.65 -9.79 -8.22
C ALA A 54 -4.15 -9.65 -8.51
N TYR A 55 -3.35 -10.62 -8.08
CA TYR A 55 -1.90 -10.55 -8.25
C TYR A 55 -1.48 -10.45 -9.73
N ALA A 56 -2.15 -11.17 -10.63
CA ALA A 56 -1.88 -11.09 -12.06
C ALA A 56 -2.14 -9.68 -12.62
N ASP A 57 -3.23 -9.03 -12.18
CA ASP A 57 -3.58 -7.67 -12.59
C ASP A 57 -2.61 -6.63 -12.02
N PHE A 58 -2.07 -6.87 -10.83
CA PHE A 58 -1.00 -6.03 -10.27
C PHE A 58 0.24 -6.09 -11.15
N ILE A 59 0.72 -7.28 -11.51
CA ILE A 59 1.94 -7.45 -12.32
C ILE A 59 1.79 -6.83 -13.71
N THR A 60 0.63 -6.95 -14.34
CA THR A 60 0.39 -6.35 -15.67
C THR A 60 0.33 -4.82 -15.65
N ARG A 61 0.02 -4.21 -14.50
CA ARG A 61 0.04 -2.74 -14.32
C ARG A 61 1.43 -2.17 -14.07
N LEU A 62 2.43 -3.00 -13.81
CA LEU A 62 3.79 -2.52 -13.58
C LEU A 62 4.42 -1.98 -14.87
N SER A 63 5.13 -0.86 -14.77
CA SER A 63 5.93 -0.33 -15.88
C SER A 63 6.98 -1.35 -16.32
N ASN A 64 7.33 -1.36 -17.60
CA ASN A 64 8.41 -2.19 -18.12
C ASN A 64 9.39 -1.32 -18.93
N PRO A 65 10.60 -1.03 -18.43
CA PRO A 65 11.21 -1.55 -17.18
C PRO A 65 10.70 -0.86 -15.90
N SER A 66 10.75 -1.56 -14.76
CA SER A 66 10.52 -1.01 -13.41
C SER A 66 11.55 -1.54 -12.41
N PHE A 67 11.62 -0.90 -11.24
CA PHE A 67 12.43 -1.37 -10.11
C PHE A 67 11.52 -1.97 -9.03
N SER A 68 11.68 -3.26 -8.74
CA SER A 68 10.90 -4.00 -7.75
C SER A 68 11.77 -4.49 -6.59
N TYR A 69 11.29 -4.30 -5.36
CA TYR A 69 11.90 -4.80 -4.14
C TYR A 69 10.91 -5.67 -3.37
N GLN A 70 11.33 -6.89 -3.03
CA GLN A 70 10.52 -7.85 -2.28
C GLN A 70 11.08 -8.05 -0.88
N PHE A 71 10.21 -8.00 0.13
CA PHE A 71 10.58 -8.27 1.52
C PHE A 71 9.53 -9.10 2.26
N LEU A 72 9.91 -9.65 3.40
CA LEU A 72 9.03 -10.44 4.27
C LEU A 72 8.62 -9.62 5.50
N LEU A 73 7.32 -9.54 5.76
CA LEU A 73 6.78 -9.01 7.01
C LEU A 73 7.01 -10.03 8.13
N LYS A 74 7.82 -9.69 9.14
CA LYS A 74 7.93 -10.49 10.38
C LYS A 74 6.99 -9.90 11.44
N PRO A 75 6.28 -10.71 12.25
CA PRO A 75 6.39 -12.17 12.41
C PRO A 75 5.48 -13.00 11.48
N THR A 76 4.64 -12.38 10.67
CA THR A 76 3.60 -13.05 9.87
C THR A 76 4.14 -13.82 8.65
N HIS A 77 5.41 -13.62 8.29
CA HIS A 77 6.09 -14.17 7.12
C HIS A 77 5.38 -13.89 5.78
N GLY A 78 4.54 -12.84 5.73
CA GLY A 78 3.86 -12.42 4.51
C GLY A 78 4.84 -11.75 3.54
N GLY A 79 4.84 -12.18 2.27
CA GLY A 79 5.61 -11.54 1.21
C GLY A 79 4.97 -10.24 0.75
N VAL A 80 5.78 -9.19 0.63
CA VAL A 80 5.37 -7.86 0.16
C VAL A 80 6.27 -7.45 -1.00
N ILE A 81 5.67 -6.81 -1.99
CA ILE A 81 6.36 -6.23 -3.14
C ILE A 81 6.17 -4.72 -3.10
N LEU A 82 7.28 -3.99 -3.17
CA LEU A 82 7.33 -2.55 -3.37
C LEU A 82 7.91 -2.30 -4.77
N ASN A 83 7.15 -1.62 -5.64
CA ASN A 83 7.60 -1.32 -7.00
C ASN A 83 7.66 0.19 -7.24
N PHE A 84 8.73 0.63 -7.88
CA PHE A 84 8.94 1.99 -8.36
C PHE A 84 8.87 1.99 -9.88
N SER A 85 7.95 2.77 -10.44
CA SER A 85 7.83 2.99 -11.88
C SER A 85 8.97 3.89 -12.37
N ASN A 86 9.55 3.55 -13.51
CA ASN A 86 10.54 4.39 -14.16
C ASN A 86 9.82 5.39 -15.07
N SER A 87 9.26 6.45 -14.49
CA SER A 87 8.76 7.61 -15.23
C SER A 87 9.64 8.81 -14.87
N LEU A 88 10.53 9.16 -15.80
CA LEU A 88 11.23 10.46 -15.82
C LEU A 88 10.29 11.54 -16.35
#